data_AF-A0A7C3IBD5-F1
#
_entry.id   AF-A0A7C3IBD5-F1
#
_cell.length_a   1.000
_cell.length_b   1.000
_cell.length_c   1.000
_cell.angle_alpha   90.00
_cell.angle_beta   90.00
_cell.angle_gamma   90.00
#
_symmetry.space_group_name_H-M   'P 1'
#
loop_
_entity.id
_entity.type
_entity.pdbx_description
1 polymer ?
#
loop_
_entity_poly.entity_id
_entity_poly.type
_entity_poly.pdbx_seq_one_letter_code
_entity_poly.pdbx_strand_id
1 'polypeptide(L)' 'MIEDMMERTLVIIKPDGVERRLVGEIISRFELRGFKIAALKMLHPTRELAEKHYACHKGKDFYEPLLD' A
#
# COMPACT_ATOMS: atom_id res chain seq x y z
N MET A 1 -29.77 13.80 -6.04
CA MET A 1 -28.66 14.03 -5.09
C MET A 1 -27.60 13.02 -5.43
N ILE A 2 -26.49 13.45 -6.03
CA ILE A 2 -25.32 12.59 -6.15
C ILE A 2 -24.68 12.68 -4.77
N GLU A 3 -24.76 11.61 -3.98
CA GLU A 3 -23.84 11.46 -2.85
C GLU A 3 -22.45 11.53 -3.45
N ASP A 4 -21.72 12.59 -3.10
CA ASP A 4 -20.32 12.75 -3.40
C ASP A 4 -19.58 11.65 -2.62
N MET A 5 -19.55 10.43 -3.19
CA MET A 5 -18.87 9.29 -2.58
C MET A 5 -17.38 9.64 -2.55
N MET A 6 -16.92 10.15 -1.41
CA MET A 6 -15.51 10.50 -1.23
C MET A 6 -14.63 9.31 -1.61
N GLU A 7 -13.87 9.48 -2.69
CA GLU A 7 -12.97 8.47 -3.21
C GLU A 7 -11.92 8.12 -2.14
N ARG A 8 -11.60 6.81 -2.05
CA ARG A 8 -10.56 6.29 -1.16
C ARG A 8 -9.69 5.34 -1.96
N THR A 9 -8.40 5.41 -1.70
CA THR A 9 -7.41 4.49 -2.27
C THR A 9 -6.51 3.93 -1.19
N LEU A 10 -5.92 2.77 -1.46
CA LEU A 10 -4.93 2.13 -0.61
C LEU A 10 -3.53 2.44 -1.15
N VAL A 11 -2.70 3.03 -0.29
CA VAL A 11 -1.27 3.25 -0.57
C VAL A 11 -0.47 2.32 0.33
N ILE A 12 0.44 1.54 -0.26
CA ILE A 12 1.32 0.63 0.47
C ILE A 12 2.75 1.13 0.30
N ILE A 13 3.41 1.42 1.41
CA ILE A 13 4.87 1.62 1.45
C ILE A 13 5.49 0.25 1.61
N LYS A 14 6.15 -0.23 0.56
CA LYS A 14 6.83 -1.54 0.52
C LYS A 14 8.03 -1.59 1.48
N PRO A 15 8.55 -2.79 1.82
CA PRO A 15 9.65 -2.95 2.76
C PRO A 15 10.86 -2.07 2.45
N ASP A 16 11.25 -1.98 1.18
CA ASP A 16 12.37 -1.14 0.71
C ASP A 16 12.17 0.36 1.02
N GLY A 17 10.93 0.85 0.93
CA GLY A 17 10.60 2.24 1.27
C GLY A 17 10.76 2.52 2.77
N VAL A 18 10.47 1.52 3.61
CA VAL A 18 10.66 1.60 5.06
C VAL A 18 12.15 1.54 5.42
N GLU A 19 12.90 0.59 4.85
CA GLU A 19 14.35 0.43 5.07
C GLU A 19 15.13 1.68 4.67
N ARG A 20 14.71 2.33 3.57
CA ARG A 20 15.28 3.59 3.08
C ARG A 20 14.80 4.82 3.83
N ARG A 21 14.01 4.65 4.91
CA ARG A 21 13.50 5.72 5.78
C ARG A 21 12.63 6.76 5.04
N LEU A 22 11.88 6.32 4.03
CA LEU A 22 11.05 7.19 3.18
C LEU A 22 9.61 7.39 3.69
N VAL A 23 9.24 6.78 4.82
CA VAL A 23 7.86 6.79 5.33
C VAL A 23 7.31 8.21 5.51
N GLY A 24 8.05 9.07 6.22
CA GLY A 24 7.64 10.46 6.46
C GLY A 24 7.53 11.25 5.16
N GLU A 25 8.54 11.17 4.30
CA GLU A 25 8.57 11.83 2.98
C GLU A 25 7.36 11.45 2.12
N ILE A 26 7.00 10.17 2.07
CA ILE A 26 5.85 9.69 1.31
C ILE A 26 4.54 10.25 1.89
N ILE A 27 4.34 10.17 3.21
CA ILE A 27 3.14 10.72 3.86
C ILE A 27 3.00 12.21 3.59
N SER A 28 4.08 12.98 3.77
CA SER A 28 4.09 14.42 3.54
C SER A 28 3.69 14.79 2.11
N ARG A 29 4.06 14.01 1.10
CA ARG A 29 3.62 14.25 -0.29
C ARG A 29 2.11 14.15 -0.47
N PHE A 30 1.45 13.22 0.21
CA PHE A 30 -0.02 13.10 0.14
C PHE A 30 -0.70 14.25 0.88
N GLU A 31 -0.22 14.59 2.07
CA GLU A 31 -0.77 15.70 2.87
C GLU A 31 -0.58 17.06 2.18
N LEU A 32 0.60 17.34 1.63
CA LEU A 32 0.89 18.58 0.89
C LEU A 32 0.03 18.72 -0.37
N ARG A 33 -0.39 17.60 -0.96
CA ARG A 33 -1.30 17.59 -2.12
C ARG A 33 -2.77 17.76 -1.74
N GLY A 34 -3.07 17.83 -0.44
CA GLY A 34 -4.41 18.02 0.10
C GLY A 34 -5.21 16.73 0.29
N PHE A 35 -4.58 15.55 0.16
CA PHE A 35 -5.25 14.30 0.48
C PHE A 35 -5.38 14.13 1.99
N LYS A 36 -6.53 13.62 2.43
CA LYS A 36 -6.76 13.27 3.83
C LYS A 36 -6.32 11.83 4.09
N ILE A 37 -5.43 11.63 5.06
CA ILE A 37 -5.09 10.30 5.56
C ILE A 37 -6.25 9.80 6.43
N ALA A 38 -7.03 8.84 5.91
CA ALA A 38 -8.19 8.29 6.60
C ALA A 38 -7.82 7.21 7.63
N ALA A 39 -6.73 6.47 7.40
CA ALA A 39 -6.22 5.42 8.27
C ALA A 39 -4.74 5.14 7.98
N LEU A 40 -3.99 4.67 8.98
CA LEU A 40 -2.62 4.21 8.86
C LEU A 40 -2.43 2.92 9.66
N LYS A 41 -1.63 1.99 9.14
CA LYS A 41 -1.23 0.78 9.85
C LYS A 41 0.15 0.32 9.37
N MET A 42 1.07 0.10 10.31
CA MET A 42 2.31 -0.63 10.06
C MET A 42 2.08 -2.10 10.34
N LEU A 43 2.53 -2.97 9.44
CA LEU A 43 2.35 -4.41 9.55
C LEU A 43 3.51 -5.12 8.86
N HIS A 44 3.91 -6.26 9.43
CA HIS A 44 4.63 -7.29 8.69
C HIS A 44 3.57 -8.28 8.19
N PRO A 45 3.26 -8.32 6.88
CA PRO A 45 2.19 -9.15 6.38
C PRO A 45 2.58 -10.63 6.51
N THR A 46 1.63 -11.50 6.83
CA THR A 46 1.87 -12.94 6.69
C THR A 46 1.87 -13.30 5.21
N ARG A 47 2.49 -14.44 4.84
CA ARG A 47 2.51 -14.91 3.45
C ARG A 47 1.10 -15.05 2.90
N GLU A 48 0.17 -15.59 3.68
CA GLU A 48 -1.22 -15.77 3.25
C GLU A 48 -1.92 -14.44 2.95
N LEU A 49 -1.58 -13.37 3.67
CA LEU A 49 -2.11 -12.03 3.40
C LEU A 49 -1.50 -11.45 2.11
N ALA A 50 -0.20 -11.63 1.90
CA ALA A 50 0.49 -11.19 0.68
C ALA A 50 -0.05 -11.93 -0.56
N GLU A 51 -0.25 -13.25 -0.46
CA GLU A 51 -0.86 -14.08 -1.51
C GLU A 51 -2.26 -13.61 -1.88
N LYS A 52 -3.10 -13.30 -0.88
CA LYS A 52 -4.44 -12.73 -1.11
C LYS A 52 -4.36 -11.38 -1.82
N HIS A 53 -3.42 -10.53 -1.44
CA HIS A 53 -3.24 -9.22 -2.05
C HIS A 53 -2.75 -9.31 -3.50
N TYR A 54 -1.80 -10.20 -3.78
CA TYR A 54 -1.19 -10.38 -5.10
C TYR A 54 -1.79 -11.53 -5.93
N ALA A 55 -2.97 -12.04 -5.56
CA ALA A 55 -3.61 -13.18 -6.22
C ALA A 55 -3.74 -13.01 -7.74
N CYS A 56 -3.90 -11.76 -8.23
CA CYS A 56 -3.96 -11.42 -9.65
C CYS A 56 -2.64 -11.62 -10.43
N HIS A 57 -1.55 -11.92 -9.73
CA HIS A 57 -0.23 -12.19 -10.31
C HIS A 57 0.16 -13.66 -10.24
N LYS A 58 -0.71 -14.52 -9.68
CA LYS A 58 -0.45 -15.96 -9.59
C LYS A 58 -0.19 -16.55 -10.98
N GLY A 59 0.87 -17.35 -11.08
CA GLY A 59 1.31 -17.99 -12.33
C GLY A 59 2.26 -17.13 -13.18
N LYS A 60 2.64 -15.94 -12.74
CA LYS A 60 3.71 -15.15 -13.36
C LYS A 60 5.06 -15.51 -12.73
N ASP A 61 6.13 -15.43 -13.50
CA ASP A 61 7.48 -15.83 -13.07
C ASP A 61 7.99 -15.04 -11.85
N PHE A 62 7.50 -13.82 -11.67
CA PHE A 62 7.85 -12.95 -10.54
C PHE A 62 6.95 -13.11 -9.32
N TYR A 63 5.97 -14.03 -9.33
CA TYR A 63 4.99 -14.15 -8.26
C TYR A 63 5.62 -14.64 -6.95
N GLU A 64 6.40 -15.72 -6.97
CA GLU A 64 7.05 -16.22 -5.74
C GLU A 64 8.04 -15.20 -5.15
N PRO A 65 8.94 -14.59 -5.95
CA PRO A 65 9.82 -13.53 -5.43
C PRO A 65 9.09 -12.28 -4.92
N LEU A 66 7.83 -12.06 -5.29
CA LEU A 66 7.02 -10.92 -4.81
C LEU A 66 6.43 -11.17 -3.41
N LEU A 67 6.37 -12.43 -2.98
CA LEU A 67 5.82 -12.85 -1.69
C LEU A 67 6.87 -13.01 -0.59
N ASP A 68 8.14 -13.09 -0.97
CA ASP A 68 9.30 -13.25 -0.10
C ASP A 68 9.81 -11.89 0.42
#